data_AF-A0A2V9VVU2-F1
#
_entry.id   AF-A0A2V9VVU2-F1
#
_cell.length_a   1.000
_cell.length_b   1.000
_cell.length_c   1.000
_cell.angle_alpha   90.00
_cell.angle_beta   90.00
_cell.angle_gamma   90.00
#
_symmetry.space_group_name_H-M   'P 1'
#
loop_
_entity.id
_entity.type
_entity.pdbx_description
1 polymer ?
#
loop_
_entity_poly.entity_id
_entity_poly.type
_entity_poly.pdbx_seq_one_letter_code
_entity_poly.pdbx_strand_id
1 'polypeptide(L)'
;MNAVDSAEGAVVMGEVVNEDTIPAFVNVNATLIDAAGSAIDDESSFDKIIHVLLPKQVSPYRIDFPHVSLSKVKNVHMDVKATLVPASSDPVIGVMNQKMDTDAQGRTVLHGDLLNQSGETVNIPHVIASFYDNNGKVVWVSDGYVQRALLPQESEAFAVEIPKTVAGKVQNF
;
A
#
# COMPACT_ATOMS: atom_id res chain seq x y z
N MET A 1 -1.51 -1.22 -12.32
CA MET A 1 -0.29 -1.94 -11.88
C MET A 1 0.94 -1.19 -12.40
N ASN A 2 1.98 -1.10 -11.57
CA ASN A 2 3.29 -0.57 -11.89
C ASN A 2 4.36 -1.48 -11.26
N ALA A 3 5.53 -1.60 -11.88
CA ALA A 3 6.65 -2.36 -11.35
C ALA A 3 7.92 -1.51 -11.38
N VAL A 4 8.71 -1.54 -10.31
CA VAL A 4 10.00 -0.82 -10.22
C VAL A 4 11.05 -1.66 -9.49
N ASP A 5 12.33 -1.38 -9.73
CA ASP A 5 13.41 -1.92 -8.90
C ASP A 5 13.52 -1.08 -7.61
N SER A 6 13.71 -1.77 -6.49
CA SER A 6 14.06 -1.20 -5.19
C SER A 6 15.48 -1.61 -4.78
N ALA A 7 15.93 -1.18 -3.59
CA ALA A 7 17.22 -1.63 -3.06
C ALA A 7 17.26 -3.13 -2.73
N GLU A 8 16.11 -3.74 -2.43
CA GLU A 8 16.01 -5.13 -1.97
C GLU A 8 15.61 -6.10 -3.08
N GLY A 9 15.04 -5.60 -4.18
CA GLY A 9 14.59 -6.39 -5.31
C GLY A 9 13.48 -5.70 -6.10
N ALA A 10 12.80 -6.47 -6.93
CA ALA A 10 11.68 -6.00 -7.73
C ALA A 10 10.47 -5.75 -6.83
N VAL A 11 9.70 -4.72 -7.16
CA VAL A 11 8.46 -4.39 -6.45
C VAL A 11 7.36 -4.21 -7.48
N VAL A 12 6.25 -4.90 -7.27
CA VAL A 12 5.01 -4.75 -8.04
C VAL A 12 3.98 -4.08 -7.16
N MET A 13 3.32 -3.06 -7.66
CA MET A 13 2.37 -2.27 -6.88
C MET A 13 1.24 -1.71 -7.73
N GLY A 14 0.22 -1.21 -7.06
CA GLY A 14 -0.91 -0.57 -7.71
C GLY A 14 -2.06 -0.41 -6.76
N GLU A 15 -3.26 -0.40 -7.30
CA GLU A 15 -4.50 -0.29 -6.55
C GLU A 15 -5.47 -1.37 -7.01
N VAL A 16 -6.27 -1.83 -6.05
CA VAL A 16 -7.43 -2.68 -6.28
C VAL A 16 -8.67 -1.95 -5.77
N VAL A 17 -9.77 -2.06 -6.51
CA VAL A 17 -11.05 -1.45 -6.17
C VAL A 17 -12.11 -2.54 -6.05
N ASN A 18 -12.94 -2.45 -5.02
CA ASN A 18 -14.15 -3.24 -4.99
C ASN A 18 -15.23 -2.58 -5.86
N GLU A 19 -15.39 -3.05 -7.10
CA GLU A 19 -16.44 -2.55 -7.99
C GLU A 19 -17.84 -3.09 -7.66
N ASP A 20 -17.97 -4.03 -6.73
CA ASP A 20 -19.24 -4.61 -6.31
C ASP A 20 -20.02 -3.65 -5.37
N THR A 21 -21.17 -4.12 -4.93
CA THR A 21 -22.09 -3.56 -3.94
C THR A 21 -22.00 -4.27 -2.59
N ILE A 22 -21.20 -5.34 -2.49
CA ILE A 22 -20.99 -6.14 -1.28
C ILE A 22 -19.51 -6.06 -0.87
N PRO A 23 -19.19 -5.97 0.43
CA PRO A 23 -17.81 -6.06 0.89
C PRO A 23 -17.11 -7.34 0.44
N ALA A 24 -15.82 -7.25 0.17
CA ALA A 24 -15.02 -8.39 -0.25
C ALA A 24 -13.72 -8.48 0.54
N PHE A 25 -13.38 -9.69 1.00
CA PHE A 25 -12.03 -10.01 1.39
C PHE A 25 -11.19 -10.20 0.13
N VAL A 26 -10.05 -9.50 0.01
CA VAL A 26 -9.18 -9.51 -1.16
C VAL A 26 -7.73 -9.83 -0.78
N ASN A 27 -7.08 -10.60 -1.65
CA ASN A 27 -5.63 -10.77 -1.67
C ASN A 27 -5.14 -10.58 -3.11
N VAL A 28 -4.01 -9.91 -3.26
CA VAL A 28 -3.37 -9.68 -4.56
C VAL A 28 -2.04 -10.42 -4.57
N ASN A 29 -1.94 -11.40 -5.45
CA ASN A 29 -0.73 -12.16 -5.73
C ASN A 29 -0.14 -11.75 -7.07
N ALA A 30 1.15 -11.99 -7.25
CA ALA A 30 1.81 -11.85 -8.53
C ALA A 30 2.91 -12.91 -8.73
N THR A 31 3.02 -13.39 -9.96
CA THR A 31 4.11 -14.26 -10.40
C THR A 31 4.98 -13.50 -11.41
N LEU A 32 6.29 -13.43 -11.17
CA LEU A 32 7.25 -12.87 -12.12
C LEU A 32 7.65 -13.93 -13.14
N ILE A 33 7.59 -13.62 -14.43
CA ILE A 33 7.87 -14.55 -15.53
C ILE A 33 9.09 -14.08 -16.33
N ASP A 34 10.01 -14.99 -16.60
CA ASP A 34 11.23 -14.71 -17.37
C ASP A 34 11.00 -14.67 -18.90
N ALA A 35 12.08 -14.43 -19.64
CA ALA A 35 12.01 -14.36 -21.10
C ALA A 35 11.60 -15.68 -21.78
N ALA A 36 11.91 -16.81 -21.14
CA ALA A 36 11.61 -18.17 -21.59
C ALA A 36 10.17 -18.60 -21.24
N GLY A 37 9.45 -17.80 -20.45
CA GLY A 37 8.09 -18.12 -19.98
C GLY A 37 8.06 -18.93 -18.67
N SER A 38 9.19 -19.07 -17.99
CA SER A 38 9.26 -19.76 -16.68
C SER A 38 8.98 -18.79 -15.54
N ALA A 39 8.36 -19.29 -14.48
CA ALA A 39 8.19 -18.52 -13.25
C ALA A 39 9.56 -18.31 -12.57
N ILE A 40 9.86 -17.05 -12.24
CA ILE A 40 11.02 -16.65 -11.44
C ILE A 40 10.66 -16.78 -9.98
N ASP A 41 9.52 -16.21 -9.59
CA ASP A 41 9.05 -16.15 -8.21
C ASP A 41 7.54 -15.84 -8.13
N ASP A 42 6.91 -16.15 -7.00
CA ASP A 42 5.49 -15.91 -6.71
C ASP A 42 5.32 -15.34 -5.30
N GLU A 43 4.72 -14.16 -5.20
CA GLU A 43 4.57 -13.45 -3.94
C GLU A 43 3.18 -12.83 -3.80
N SER A 44 2.81 -12.48 -2.57
CA SER A 44 1.55 -11.80 -2.25
C SER A 44 1.78 -10.43 -1.66
N SER A 45 0.74 -9.60 -1.66
CA SER A 45 0.78 -8.31 -0.98
C SER A 45 0.95 -8.44 0.54
N PHE A 46 0.72 -9.64 1.09
CA PHE A 46 0.72 -9.92 2.52
C PHE A 46 -0.09 -8.85 3.27
N ASP A 47 0.53 -8.08 4.17
CA ASP A 47 -0.07 -7.01 4.96
C ASP A 47 -0.10 -5.63 4.27
N LYS A 48 0.53 -5.47 3.11
CA LYS A 48 0.57 -4.20 2.35
C LYS A 48 -0.66 -4.05 1.46
N ILE A 49 -1.83 -4.36 2.01
CA ILE A 49 -3.15 -4.19 1.41
C ILE A 49 -4.20 -4.09 2.52
N ILE A 50 -5.28 -3.36 2.28
CA ILE A 50 -6.51 -3.49 3.08
C ILE A 50 -7.25 -4.73 2.61
N HIS A 51 -7.29 -5.76 3.46
CA HIS A 51 -7.88 -7.04 3.09
C HIS A 51 -9.40 -7.01 2.94
N VAL A 52 -10.12 -6.13 3.64
CA VAL A 52 -11.57 -6.01 3.50
C VAL A 52 -11.89 -4.69 2.82
N LEU A 53 -12.40 -4.76 1.59
CA LEU A 53 -12.81 -3.59 0.85
C LEU A 53 -14.32 -3.43 0.88
N LEU A 54 -14.78 -2.31 1.42
CA LEU A 54 -16.16 -1.86 1.29
C LEU A 54 -16.49 -1.55 -0.18
N PRO A 55 -17.77 -1.48 -0.56
CA PRO A 55 -18.17 -1.10 -1.91
C PRO A 55 -17.52 0.21 -2.35
N LYS A 56 -16.90 0.19 -3.54
CA LYS A 56 -16.16 1.31 -4.15
C LYS A 56 -14.92 1.77 -3.39
N GLN A 57 -14.54 1.08 -2.32
CA GLN A 57 -13.28 1.36 -1.65
C GLN A 57 -12.12 0.91 -2.52
N VAL A 58 -11.07 1.74 -2.52
CA VAL A 58 -9.79 1.47 -3.15
C VAL A 58 -8.78 1.13 -2.07
N SER A 59 -7.95 0.12 -2.32
CA SER A 59 -6.75 -0.10 -1.53
C SER A 59 -5.53 -0.12 -2.44
N PRO A 60 -4.45 0.58 -2.07
CA PRO A 60 -3.15 0.27 -2.63
C PRO A 60 -2.75 -1.16 -2.29
N TYR A 61 -1.88 -1.74 -3.11
CA TYR A 61 -1.14 -2.95 -2.79
C TYR A 61 0.34 -2.81 -3.14
N ARG A 62 1.20 -3.47 -2.37
CA ARG A 62 2.63 -3.66 -2.70
C ARG A 62 3.03 -5.12 -2.52
N ILE A 63 3.69 -5.67 -3.52
CA ILE A 63 4.27 -7.01 -3.54
C ILE A 63 5.77 -6.84 -3.74
N ASP A 64 6.54 -7.29 -2.77
CA ASP A 64 8.00 -7.20 -2.79
C ASP A 64 8.55 -8.57 -3.21
N PHE A 65 9.48 -8.59 -4.16
CA PHE A 65 10.20 -9.79 -4.63
C PHE A 65 11.69 -9.64 -4.30
N PRO A 66 12.11 -10.07 -3.10
CA PRO A 66 13.48 -9.90 -2.65
C PRO A 66 14.47 -10.60 -3.58
N HIS A 67 15.62 -9.98 -3.82
CA HIS A 67 16.72 -10.52 -4.61
C HIS A 67 16.43 -10.79 -6.10
N VAL A 68 15.23 -10.44 -6.59
CA VAL A 68 14.89 -10.46 -8.02
C VAL A 68 15.12 -9.08 -8.61
N SER A 69 15.78 -8.99 -9.77
CA SER A 69 15.87 -7.73 -10.54
C SER A 69 14.85 -7.73 -11.65
N LEU A 70 14.14 -6.60 -11.85
CA LEU A 70 13.17 -6.46 -12.93
C LEU A 70 13.78 -6.65 -14.32
N SER A 71 15.08 -6.42 -14.49
CA SER A 71 15.78 -6.69 -15.76
C SER A 71 15.68 -8.15 -16.24
N LYS A 72 15.41 -9.09 -15.33
CA LYS A 72 15.20 -10.52 -15.63
C LYS A 72 13.74 -10.86 -15.91
N VAL A 73 12.81 -9.95 -15.60
CA VAL A 73 11.37 -10.15 -15.71
C VAL A 73 10.91 -9.68 -17.09
N LYS A 74 10.26 -10.58 -17.83
CA LYS A 74 9.59 -10.25 -19.09
C LYS A 74 8.13 -9.88 -18.87
N ASN A 75 7.45 -10.58 -17.97
CA ASN A 75 6.04 -10.35 -17.71
C ASN A 75 5.72 -10.54 -16.22
N VAL A 76 4.64 -9.89 -15.77
CA VAL A 76 4.09 -10.07 -14.42
C VAL A 76 2.68 -10.62 -14.59
N HIS A 77 2.42 -11.79 -14.03
CA HIS A 77 1.09 -12.37 -13.97
C HIS A 77 0.44 -11.99 -12.65
N MET A 78 -0.66 -11.23 -12.69
CA MET A 78 -1.40 -10.86 -11.48
C MET A 78 -2.50 -11.91 -11.22
N ASP A 79 -2.60 -12.38 -9.97
CA ASP A 79 -3.67 -13.26 -9.50
C ASP A 79 -4.39 -12.57 -8.34
N VAL A 80 -5.61 -12.08 -8.59
CA VAL A 80 -6.42 -11.40 -7.58
C VAL A 80 -7.50 -12.35 -7.09
N LYS A 81 -7.46 -12.67 -5.80
CA LYS A 81 -8.44 -13.55 -5.16
C LYS A 81 -9.38 -12.73 -4.29
N ALA A 82 -10.68 -12.91 -4.50
CA ALA A 82 -11.70 -12.22 -3.73
C ALA A 82 -12.78 -13.19 -3.24
N THR A 83 -13.27 -12.97 -2.02
CA THR A 83 -14.43 -13.67 -1.46
C THR A 83 -15.37 -12.66 -0.84
N LEU A 84 -16.67 -12.77 -1.14
CA LEU A 84 -17.68 -11.90 -0.52
C LEU A 84 -17.75 -12.14 0.98
N VAL A 85 -17.79 -11.06 1.75
CA VAL A 85 -17.91 -11.10 3.20
C VAL A 85 -19.10 -10.23 3.65
N PRO A 86 -19.74 -10.57 4.78
CA PRO A 86 -20.76 -9.69 5.33
C PRO A 86 -20.15 -8.34 5.70
N ALA A 87 -20.97 -7.30 5.66
CA ALA A 87 -20.56 -6.00 6.17
C ALA A 87 -20.26 -6.09 7.68
N SER A 88 -19.08 -5.62 8.06
CA SER A 88 -18.66 -5.40 9.45
C SER A 88 -18.64 -3.91 9.75
N SER A 89 -18.73 -3.58 11.04
CA SER A 89 -18.46 -2.23 11.54
C SER A 89 -16.97 -2.11 11.87
N ASP A 90 -16.13 -2.03 10.84
CA ASP A 90 -14.70 -1.80 11.05
C ASP A 90 -14.47 -0.40 11.65
N PRO A 91 -13.44 -0.21 12.50
CA PRO A 91 -13.12 1.08 13.07
C PRO A 91 -12.95 2.17 12.00
N VAL A 92 -13.64 3.29 12.17
CA VAL A 92 -13.49 4.46 11.30
C VAL A 92 -12.29 5.27 11.76
N ILE A 93 -11.25 5.31 10.93
CA ILE A 93 -10.01 6.04 11.20
C ILE A 93 -9.88 7.19 10.20
N GLY A 94 -9.77 8.41 10.73
CA GLY A 94 -9.53 9.60 9.93
C GLY A 94 -8.04 9.86 9.76
N VAL A 95 -7.62 10.27 8.57
CA VAL A 95 -6.23 10.69 8.29
C VAL A 95 -6.19 12.21 8.19
N MET A 96 -5.54 12.85 9.17
CA MET A 96 -5.54 14.30 9.36
C MET A 96 -4.14 14.89 9.17
N ASN A 97 -4.08 16.21 8.93
CA ASN A 97 -2.85 17.01 8.92
C ASN A 97 -1.71 16.44 8.07
N GLN A 98 -2.07 15.82 6.94
CA GLN A 98 -1.10 15.19 6.05
C GLN A 98 -0.14 16.24 5.48
N LYS A 99 1.15 15.95 5.58
CA LYS A 99 2.19 16.82 5.05
C LYS A 99 3.36 15.97 4.55
N MET A 100 3.90 16.38 3.42
CA MET A 100 5.13 15.83 2.89
C MET A 100 6.28 16.82 3.12
N ASP A 101 7.35 16.36 3.74
CA ASP A 101 8.56 17.15 3.94
C ASP A 101 9.81 16.26 3.92
N THR A 102 10.97 16.89 4.11
CA THR A 102 12.26 16.21 4.12
C THR A 102 12.77 16.18 5.55
N ASP A 103 13.05 14.98 6.06
CA ASP A 103 13.55 14.79 7.41
C ASP A 103 15.02 15.26 7.56
N ALA A 104 15.53 15.21 8.80
CA ALA A 104 16.90 15.61 9.11
C ALA A 104 17.98 14.78 8.39
N GLN A 105 17.62 13.60 7.86
CA GLN A 105 18.47 12.68 7.12
C GLN A 105 18.35 12.88 5.59
N GLY A 106 17.56 13.87 5.16
CA GLY A 106 17.35 14.17 3.75
C GLY A 106 16.44 13.17 3.04
N ARG A 107 15.57 12.45 3.78
CA ARG A 107 14.59 11.51 3.24
C ARG A 107 13.25 12.21 3.11
N THR A 108 12.54 11.95 2.03
CA THR A 108 11.19 12.47 1.84
C THR A 108 10.22 11.59 2.64
N VAL A 109 9.40 12.20 3.48
CA VAL A 109 8.49 11.49 4.36
C VAL A 109 7.11 12.12 4.29
N LEU A 110 6.08 11.28 4.25
CA LEU A 110 4.69 11.68 4.45
C LEU A 110 4.35 11.47 5.93
N HIS A 111 4.00 12.55 6.61
CA HIS A 111 3.56 12.58 7.99
C HIS A 111 2.10 12.99 8.09
N GLY A 112 1.46 12.64 9.20
CA GLY A 112 0.12 13.11 9.56
C GLY A 112 -0.35 12.48 10.86
N ASP A 113 -1.62 12.63 11.16
CA ASP A 113 -2.26 12.08 12.36
C ASP A 113 -3.36 11.10 11.96
N LEU A 114 -3.40 9.94 12.61
CA LEU A 114 -4.54 9.04 12.57
C LEU A 114 -5.46 9.36 13.75
N LEU A 115 -6.70 9.77 13.48
CA LEU A 115 -7.73 10.01 14.48
C LEU A 115 -8.67 8.81 14.53
N ASN A 116 -8.80 8.17 15.69
CA ASN A 116 -9.80 7.13 15.88
C ASN A 116 -11.19 7.75 16.07
N GLN A 117 -12.03 7.70 15.04
CA GLN A 117 -13.40 8.22 15.11
C GLN A 117 -14.41 7.18 15.59
N SER A 118 -13.95 5.95 15.84
CA SER A 118 -14.77 4.87 16.36
C SER A 118 -14.86 4.88 17.89
N GLY A 119 -15.60 3.92 18.44
CA GLY A 119 -15.67 3.65 19.88
C GLY A 119 -14.76 2.52 20.35
N GLU A 120 -13.92 1.96 19.47
CA GLU A 120 -13.11 0.77 19.74
C GLU A 120 -11.62 1.08 19.62
N THR A 121 -10.79 0.49 20.48
CA THR A 121 -9.33 0.66 20.40
C THR A 121 -8.76 -0.11 19.20
N VAL A 122 -7.96 0.55 18.37
CA VAL A 122 -7.21 -0.10 17.29
C VAL A 122 -5.79 -0.41 17.73
N ASN A 123 -5.44 -1.69 17.78
CA ASN A 123 -4.10 -2.16 18.14
C ASN A 123 -3.24 -2.30 16.89
N ILE A 124 -1.97 -1.89 16.99
CA ILE A 124 -0.96 -1.98 15.91
C ILE A 124 -1.49 -1.38 14.59
N PRO A 125 -1.84 -0.08 14.55
CA PRO A 125 -2.34 0.55 13.34
C PRO A 125 -1.29 0.49 12.23
N HIS A 126 -1.69 0.07 11.03
CA HIS A 126 -0.83 -0.01 9.85
C HIS A 126 -1.32 0.99 8.80
N VAL A 127 -0.45 1.91 8.40
CA VAL A 127 -0.72 2.88 7.35
C VAL A 127 -0.14 2.38 6.05
N ILE A 128 -0.92 2.46 4.97
CA ILE A 128 -0.47 2.17 3.61
C ILE A 128 -0.80 3.40 2.77
N ALA A 129 0.20 3.98 2.12
CA ALA A 129 0.09 5.20 1.35
C ALA A 129 0.54 4.98 -0.09
N SER A 130 -0.33 5.26 -1.05
CA SER A 130 -0.01 5.35 -2.48
C SER A 130 0.46 6.76 -2.83
N PHE A 131 1.50 6.83 -3.65
CA PHE A 131 2.02 8.06 -4.23
C PHE A 131 1.84 8.03 -5.74
N TYR A 132 1.46 9.18 -6.31
CA TYR A 132 1.09 9.30 -7.71
C TYR A 132 2.01 10.28 -8.44
N ASP A 133 2.21 10.06 -9.74
CA ASP A 133 2.75 11.09 -10.64
C ASP A 133 1.66 12.06 -11.12
N ASN A 134 2.06 13.06 -11.91
CA ASN A 134 1.17 14.07 -12.49
C ASN A 134 0.07 13.51 -13.41
N ASN A 135 0.14 12.23 -13.81
CA ASN A 135 -0.86 11.57 -14.63
C ASN A 135 -1.80 10.69 -13.81
N GLY A 136 -1.70 10.71 -12.48
CA GLY A 136 -2.47 9.85 -11.58
C GLY A 136 -2.00 8.40 -11.56
N LYS A 137 -0.79 8.09 -12.05
CA LYS A 137 -0.23 6.74 -11.99
C LYS A 137 0.45 6.52 -10.64
N VAL A 138 0.13 5.40 -9.96
CA VAL A 138 0.85 4.96 -8.76
C VAL A 138 2.33 4.72 -9.08
N VAL A 139 3.21 5.54 -8.48
CA VAL A 139 4.67 5.44 -8.62
C VAL A 139 5.32 4.70 -7.46
N TRP A 140 4.69 4.72 -6.29
CA TRP A 140 5.18 4.04 -5.09
C TRP A 140 4.06 3.75 -4.11
N VAL A 141 4.22 2.70 -3.31
CA VAL A 141 3.37 2.40 -2.15
C VAL A 141 4.29 2.25 -0.93
N SER A 142 4.14 3.14 0.05
CA SER A 142 4.83 3.01 1.33
C SER A 142 3.89 2.51 2.39
N ASP A 143 4.46 1.94 3.43
CA ASP A 143 3.71 1.46 4.57
C ASP A 143 4.47 1.72 5.87
N GLY A 144 3.76 1.71 7.00
CA GLY A 144 4.37 1.92 8.30
C GLY A 144 3.41 1.64 9.45
N TYR A 145 3.93 0.99 10.49
CA TYR A 145 3.19 0.75 11.73
C TYR A 145 3.29 1.93 12.68
N VAL A 146 2.16 2.29 13.29
CA VAL A 146 2.10 3.26 14.38
C VAL A 146 2.48 2.55 15.69
N GLN A 147 3.35 3.18 16.46
CA GLN A 147 3.93 2.56 17.67
C GLN A 147 2.92 2.38 18.81
N ARG A 148 1.84 3.16 18.80
CA ARG A 148 0.82 3.18 19.85
C ARG A 148 -0.53 2.72 19.31
N ALA A 149 -1.32 2.15 20.20
CA ALA A 149 -2.71 1.87 19.90
C ALA A 149 -3.48 3.18 19.70
N LEU A 150 -4.40 3.18 18.75
CA LEU A 150 -5.32 4.28 18.54
C LEU A 150 -6.50 4.14 19.51
N LEU A 151 -6.50 4.90 20.60
CA LEU A 151 -7.62 4.94 21.55
C LEU A 151 -8.81 5.72 20.95
N PRO A 152 -10.06 5.41 21.35
CA PRO A 152 -11.24 6.13 20.86
C PRO A 152 -11.11 7.65 21.04
N GLN A 153 -11.38 8.40 19.97
CA GLN A 153 -11.32 9.87 19.92
C GLN A 153 -9.92 10.46 20.17
N GLU A 154 -8.87 9.64 20.14
CA GLU A 154 -7.49 10.10 20.23
C GLU A 154 -6.79 10.08 18.87
N SER A 155 -5.75 10.90 18.75
CA SER A 155 -4.90 10.98 17.58
C SER A 155 -3.50 10.43 17.89
N GLU A 156 -2.96 9.66 16.96
CA GLU A 156 -1.55 9.23 16.99
C GLU A 156 -0.88 9.56 15.67
N ALA A 157 0.36 10.03 15.74
CA ALA A 157 1.11 10.41 14.56
C ALA A 157 1.55 9.18 13.74
N PHE A 158 1.55 9.32 12.42
CA PHE A 158 2.16 8.36 11.51
C PHE A 158 3.24 9.03 10.66
N ALA A 159 4.14 8.20 10.13
CA ALA A 159 5.17 8.60 9.19
C ALA A 159 5.46 7.45 8.24
N VAL A 160 5.47 7.70 6.93
CA VAL A 160 5.87 6.73 5.92
C VAL A 160 6.89 7.34 4.96
N GLU A 161 8.01 6.65 4.76
CA GLU A 161 9.12 7.13 3.94
C GLU A 161 8.83 6.93 2.45
N ILE A 162 9.23 7.90 1.63
CA ILE A 162 9.22 7.82 0.18
C ILE A 162 10.66 7.62 -0.31
N PRO A 163 10.97 6.53 -1.02
CA PRO A 163 12.34 6.31 -1.51
C PRO A 163 12.82 7.45 -2.40
N LYS A 164 14.09 7.84 -2.24
CA LYS A 164 14.69 8.95 -3.01
C LYS A 164 14.62 8.74 -4.53
N THR A 165 14.60 7.49 -4.99
CA THR A 165 14.51 7.10 -6.40
C THR A 165 13.16 7.48 -7.04
N VAL A 166 12.11 7.63 -6.23
CA VAL A 166 10.75 7.96 -6.69
C VAL A 166 10.28 9.32 -6.18
N ALA A 167 10.86 9.88 -5.12
CA ALA A 167 10.47 11.16 -4.54
C ALA A 167 10.34 12.31 -5.56
N GLY A 168 11.27 12.41 -6.52
CA GLY A 168 11.21 13.44 -7.57
C GLY A 168 10.10 13.26 -8.62
N LYS A 169 9.40 12.12 -8.63
CA LYS A 169 8.27 11.81 -9.52
C LYS A 169 6.92 12.00 -8.84
N VAL A 170 6.90 12.17 -7.52
CA VAL A 170 5.67 12.30 -6.74
C VAL A 170 5.08 13.69 -6.96
N GLN A 171 3.80 13.75 -7.33
CA GLN A 171 3.05 14.99 -7.35
C GLN A 171 2.68 15.39 -5.91
N ASN A 172 2.93 16.66 -5.57
CA ASN A 172 2.53 17.24 -4.28
C ASN A 172 1.57 18.41 -4.55
N PHE A 173 0.50 18.52 -3.78
CA PHE A 173 -0.54 19.56 -3.91
C PHE A 173 -0.46 20.59 -2.78
#